data_AF-A0A4V0YNT5-F1
#
_entry.id   AF-A0A4V0YNT5-F1
#
_cell.length_a   1.000
_cell.length_b   1.000
_cell.length_c   1.000
_cell.angle_alpha   90.00
_cell.angle_beta   90.00
_cell.angle_gamma   90.00
#
_symmetry.space_group_name_H-M   'P 1'
#
loop_
_entity.id
_entity.type
_entity.pdbx_description
1 polymer ?
#
loop_
_entity_poly.entity_id
_entity_poly.type
_entity_poly.pdbx_seq_one_letter_code
_entity_poly.pdbx_strand_id
1 'polypeptide(L)'
;MSICSAPSIAAVSLSRMPGRSARHMALLAGVSLAALLLSGPQVLALELGGGTAPAPSAAALAAAQSGSQEAARAARENSNALKRATLSIQTMQASQGAARDAARAALQAMPQVVPNGLRPGGLQIGTGVVGSNGSVNRELWKGADLPTEFTDGDRIKVAVKQNEQKAILTWDTFNVGGQTDLTFQQQAGNWVALNRVLGTDAKPSQILGSINANGQVLVINQNGIVFGGTSQVNVGALIASTAKIDTQKFLDSGIYSSGSGRNWVPSFTDAAALLGKTPGGGVVKVEAGARITTRAPASVTAGGGFVLLMGGAVDNAGAITTPNGQTQLAAGDDFVLRRGYGTDANLASTTRGNEIAPLFKAGSSAGLVRNAGMIFSPQGDITLAGRTVEQNGILVASTSVNTRGTIHLLNSATDKAGSVTLGAGSVTTIIPELESKETALNSQRDALIKASAGANAQRSQSARALSTTCRCLPTGSTSRASRSSAAAMWSSRAGPPAR
;
A
#
# COMPACT_ATOMS: atom_id res chain seq x y z
N MET A 1 47.70 -50.20 -6.40
CA MET A 1 47.66 -50.65 -4.99
C MET A 1 46.20 -50.72 -4.57
N SER A 2 45.75 -51.95 -4.28
CA SER A 2 44.50 -52.48 -3.68
C SER A 2 43.28 -51.56 -3.54
N ILE A 3 42.11 -51.84 -4.14
CA ILE A 3 41.16 -52.99 -4.03
C ILE A 3 40.33 -52.97 -2.73
N CYS A 4 38.99 -52.84 -2.88
CA CYS A 4 37.90 -53.66 -2.29
C CYS A 4 36.57 -52.85 -2.38
N SER A 5 35.63 -53.13 -3.30
CA SER A 5 34.71 -54.30 -3.43
C SER A 5 33.43 -54.17 -2.60
N ALA A 6 32.30 -54.16 -3.31
CA ALA A 6 30.93 -54.30 -2.82
C ALA A 6 30.63 -55.74 -2.34
N PRO A 7 29.42 -55.98 -1.82
CA PRO A 7 28.62 -57.03 -2.46
C PRO A 7 27.17 -56.62 -2.73
N SER A 8 26.64 -57.24 -3.79
CA SER A 8 25.23 -57.37 -4.18
C SER A 8 24.70 -58.74 -3.71
N ILE A 9 23.42 -59.05 -4.03
CA ILE A 9 22.64 -60.33 -3.91
C ILE A 9 21.48 -60.17 -2.89
N ALA A 10 20.22 -60.53 -3.17
CA ALA A 10 19.50 -60.95 -4.37
C ALA A 10 17.97 -60.90 -4.09
N ALA A 11 17.20 -60.91 -5.17
CA ALA A 11 15.75 -60.93 -5.21
C ALA A 11 15.13 -62.28 -4.75
N VAL A 12 13.88 -62.21 -4.29
CA VAL A 12 12.90 -63.30 -4.42
C VAL A 12 11.65 -62.75 -5.12
N SER A 13 11.21 -63.52 -6.12
CA SER A 13 10.10 -63.28 -7.03
C SER A 13 8.94 -64.26 -6.73
N LEU A 14 7.84 -64.08 -7.47
CA LEU A 14 6.57 -64.84 -7.59
C LEU A 14 5.43 -64.35 -6.66
N SER A 15 4.20 -64.10 -7.13
CA SER A 15 3.54 -64.42 -8.42
C SER A 15 2.18 -63.70 -8.58
N ARG A 16 1.85 -63.39 -9.85
CA ARG A 16 0.53 -63.14 -10.50
C ARG A 16 -0.59 -64.07 -9.98
N MET A 17 -1.91 -63.83 -10.01
CA MET A 17 -2.90 -62.97 -10.73
C MET A 17 -4.30 -63.23 -10.04
N PRO A 18 -5.50 -62.96 -10.59
CA PRO A 18 -6.18 -61.69 -10.88
C PRO A 18 -7.63 -61.63 -10.28
N GLY A 19 -8.32 -60.49 -10.42
CA GLY A 19 -9.75 -60.52 -10.75
C GLY A 19 -10.72 -59.68 -9.92
N ARG A 20 -11.49 -58.86 -10.65
CA ARG A 20 -12.86 -58.34 -10.39
C ARG A 20 -12.96 -57.33 -9.23
N SER A 21 -13.72 -56.23 -9.32
CA SER A 21 -14.76 -55.80 -10.24
C SER A 21 -14.86 -54.27 -10.13
N ALA A 22 -15.16 -53.63 -11.26
CA ALA A 22 -15.74 -52.31 -11.32
C ALA A 22 -16.93 -52.16 -10.36
N ARG A 23 -17.10 -50.96 -9.78
CA ARG A 23 -18.38 -50.24 -9.65
C ARG A 23 -18.17 -48.83 -9.03
N HIS A 24 -18.54 -47.82 -9.83
CA HIS A 24 -19.10 -46.50 -9.48
C HIS A 24 -18.07 -45.42 -9.07
N MET A 25 -17.57 -44.57 -9.99
CA MET A 25 -18.19 -43.38 -10.60
C MET A 25 -19.42 -42.77 -9.90
N ALA A 26 -19.22 -41.51 -9.50
CA ALA A 26 -20.15 -40.36 -9.51
C ALA A 26 -21.27 -40.28 -8.45
N LEU A 27 -21.22 -39.20 -7.65
CA LEU A 27 -22.26 -38.17 -7.39
C LEU A 27 -22.03 -37.61 -5.97
N LEU A 28 -21.47 -36.41 -5.81
CA LEU A 28 -22.13 -35.09 -5.86
C LEU A 28 -23.30 -34.93 -4.87
N ALA A 29 -23.13 -33.90 -4.04
CA ALA A 29 -24.12 -32.94 -3.59
C ALA A 29 -25.25 -33.41 -2.65
N GLY A 30 -25.35 -32.70 -1.52
CA GLY A 30 -26.60 -32.56 -0.79
C GLY A 30 -26.78 -33.51 0.38
N VAL A 31 -25.95 -33.38 1.43
CA VAL A 31 -26.39 -33.84 2.75
C VAL A 31 -27.34 -32.79 3.30
N SER A 32 -28.61 -33.02 2.99
CA SER A 32 -29.77 -32.29 3.47
C SER A 32 -29.76 -32.11 4.98
N LEU A 33 -29.97 -30.87 5.41
CA LEU A 33 -30.30 -30.47 6.79
C LEU A 33 -31.53 -31.22 7.36
N ALA A 34 -32.28 -31.93 6.51
CA ALA A 34 -33.43 -32.76 6.88
C ALA A 34 -33.07 -34.17 7.40
N ALA A 35 -31.83 -34.67 7.18
CA ALA A 35 -31.40 -35.98 7.69
C ALA A 35 -30.93 -35.95 9.15
N LEU A 36 -30.64 -34.77 9.72
CA LEU A 36 -30.29 -34.62 11.14
C LEU A 36 -31.49 -34.48 12.08
N LEU A 37 -32.72 -34.42 11.56
CA LEU A 37 -33.94 -34.17 12.34
C LEU A 37 -34.84 -35.41 12.53
N LEU A 38 -34.49 -36.58 11.96
CA LEU A 38 -35.40 -37.74 11.95
C LEU A 38 -34.78 -39.09 12.38
N SER A 39 -33.56 -39.12 12.94
CA SER A 39 -33.02 -40.35 13.51
C SER A 39 -32.11 -40.10 14.72
N GLY A 40 -32.73 -39.94 15.89
CA GLY A 40 -32.06 -40.20 17.17
C GLY A 40 -32.70 -41.44 17.81
N PRO A 41 -31.93 -42.44 18.26
CA PRO A 41 -32.47 -43.41 19.20
C PRO A 41 -32.85 -42.65 20.47
N GLN A 42 -34.02 -42.99 21.02
CA GLN A 42 -34.48 -42.54 22.34
C GLN A 42 -33.49 -43.13 23.37
N VAL A 43 -32.46 -42.37 23.74
CA VAL A 43 -31.60 -42.74 24.86
C VAL A 43 -32.38 -42.44 26.13
N LEU A 44 -33.06 -43.44 26.68
CA LEU A 44 -33.55 -43.43 28.05
C LEU A 44 -32.34 -43.50 28.98
N ALA A 45 -31.81 -42.34 29.36
CA ALA A 45 -30.93 -42.21 30.51
C ALA A 45 -31.79 -42.27 31.78
N LEU A 46 -31.65 -43.33 32.57
CA LEU A 46 -32.23 -43.44 33.90
C LEU A 46 -31.42 -42.52 34.83
N GLU A 47 -31.98 -41.36 35.20
CA GLU A 47 -31.39 -40.44 36.16
C GLU A 47 -31.47 -41.03 37.58
N LEU A 48 -30.32 -41.44 38.13
CA LEU A 48 -30.13 -41.64 39.56
C LEU A 48 -29.58 -40.34 40.15
N GLY A 49 -30.46 -39.44 40.58
CA GLY A 49 -30.11 -38.19 41.25
C GLY A 49 -30.96 -37.01 40.79
N GLY A 50 -31.99 -36.67 41.56
CA GLY A 50 -32.98 -35.66 41.21
C GLY A 50 -32.40 -34.26 41.01
N GLY A 51 -32.62 -33.72 39.81
CA GLY A 51 -32.39 -32.32 39.46
C GLY A 51 -32.84 -32.06 38.04
N THR A 52 -34.13 -31.72 37.86
CA THR A 52 -34.72 -31.38 36.55
C THR A 52 -33.91 -30.27 35.87
N ALA A 53 -33.10 -30.63 34.86
CA ALA A 53 -32.55 -29.63 33.95
C ALA A 53 -33.72 -29.03 33.15
N PRO A 54 -33.94 -27.71 33.16
CA PRO A 54 -35.05 -27.12 32.44
C PRO A 54 -34.85 -27.29 30.93
N ALA A 55 -35.88 -27.78 30.24
CA ALA A 55 -35.91 -27.74 28.77
C ALA A 55 -35.67 -26.29 28.29
N PRO A 56 -34.91 -26.08 27.20
CA PRO A 56 -34.64 -24.74 26.71
C PRO A 56 -35.96 -24.00 26.50
N SER A 57 -36.08 -22.83 27.11
CA SER A 57 -37.30 -22.03 27.05
C SER A 57 -37.64 -21.69 25.59
N ALA A 58 -38.91 -21.48 25.27
CA ALA A 58 -39.32 -21.02 23.94
C ALA A 58 -38.56 -19.73 23.52
N ALA A 59 -38.16 -18.90 24.49
CA ALA A 59 -37.30 -17.75 24.28
C ALA A 59 -35.87 -18.11 23.84
N ALA A 60 -35.27 -19.17 24.39
CA ALA A 60 -33.94 -19.64 24.00
C ALA A 60 -33.93 -20.22 22.56
N LEU A 61 -34.97 -20.95 22.17
CA LEU A 61 -35.14 -21.44 20.80
C LEU A 61 -35.40 -20.31 19.80
N ALA A 62 -36.23 -19.33 20.15
CA ALA A 62 -36.46 -18.14 19.33
C ALA A 62 -35.19 -17.29 19.16
N ALA A 63 -34.38 -17.15 20.21
CA ALA A 63 -33.08 -16.46 20.15
C ALA A 63 -32.04 -17.23 19.30
N ALA A 64 -32.03 -18.56 19.37
CA ALA A 64 -31.19 -19.39 18.51
C ALA A 64 -31.61 -19.30 17.03
N GLN A 65 -32.92 -19.28 16.76
CA GLN A 65 -33.46 -19.11 15.41
C GLN A 65 -33.18 -17.71 14.85
N SER A 66 -33.38 -16.64 15.63
CA SER A 66 -33.05 -15.28 15.21
C SER A 66 -31.55 -15.12 14.95
N GLY A 67 -30.69 -15.68 15.81
CA GLY A 67 -29.24 -15.71 15.60
C GLY A 67 -28.84 -16.45 14.33
N SER A 68 -29.49 -17.58 14.01
CA SER A 68 -29.23 -18.31 12.76
C SER A 68 -29.66 -17.53 11.50
N GLN A 69 -30.76 -16.78 11.58
CA GLN A 69 -31.25 -15.95 10.48
C GLN A 69 -30.36 -14.72 10.26
N GLU A 70 -29.87 -14.10 11.34
CA GLU A 70 -28.93 -12.98 11.29
C GLU A 70 -27.58 -13.43 10.69
N ALA A 71 -27.06 -14.59 11.11
CA ALA A 71 -25.88 -15.19 10.51
C ALA A 71 -26.07 -15.49 9.01
N ALA A 72 -27.23 -16.01 8.60
CA ALA A 72 -27.54 -16.26 7.19
C ALA A 72 -27.72 -14.97 6.36
N ARG A 73 -28.20 -13.87 6.97
CA ARG A 73 -28.26 -12.55 6.32
C ARG A 73 -26.86 -11.98 6.13
N ALA A 74 -26.04 -11.97 7.17
CA ALA A 74 -24.64 -11.53 7.10
C ALA A 74 -23.83 -12.34 6.08
N ALA A 75 -24.03 -13.67 6.01
CA ALA A 75 -23.39 -14.52 5.02
C ALA A 75 -23.79 -14.16 3.57
N ARG A 76 -25.09 -13.89 3.33
CA ARG A 76 -25.58 -13.45 2.01
C ARG A 76 -25.03 -12.09 1.64
N GLU A 77 -25.01 -11.14 2.55
CA GLU A 77 -24.44 -9.81 2.36
C GLU A 77 -22.96 -9.88 1.99
N ASN A 78 -22.18 -10.69 2.71
CA ASN A 78 -20.77 -10.92 2.41
C ASN A 78 -20.58 -11.55 1.02
N SER A 79 -21.41 -12.54 0.65
CA SER A 79 -21.33 -13.16 -0.68
C SER A 79 -21.64 -12.17 -1.81
N ASN A 80 -22.61 -11.28 -1.59
CA ASN A 80 -22.97 -10.24 -2.55
C ASN A 80 -21.90 -9.15 -2.64
N ALA A 81 -21.29 -8.77 -1.51
CA ALA A 81 -20.17 -7.83 -1.47
C ALA A 81 -18.96 -8.37 -2.25
N LEU A 82 -18.61 -9.64 -2.07
CA LEU A 82 -17.52 -10.28 -2.80
C LEU A 82 -17.82 -10.33 -4.31
N LYS A 83 -19.03 -10.72 -4.71
CA LYS A 83 -19.44 -10.73 -6.13
C LYS A 83 -19.31 -9.34 -6.76
N ARG A 84 -19.76 -8.28 -6.08
CA ARG A 84 -19.59 -6.89 -6.55
C ARG A 84 -18.12 -6.51 -6.66
N ALA A 85 -17.31 -6.86 -5.66
CA ALA A 85 -15.88 -6.59 -5.67
C ALA A 85 -15.17 -7.28 -6.86
N THR A 86 -15.47 -8.57 -7.10
CA THR A 86 -14.93 -9.31 -8.24
C THR A 86 -15.33 -8.68 -9.57
N LEU A 87 -16.60 -8.29 -9.73
CA LEU A 87 -17.07 -7.64 -10.95
C LEU A 87 -16.37 -6.29 -11.15
N SER A 88 -16.26 -5.45 -10.11
CA SER A 88 -15.54 -4.17 -10.19
C SER A 88 -14.07 -4.36 -10.55
N ILE A 89 -13.41 -5.40 -10.03
CA ILE A 89 -12.03 -5.74 -10.39
C ILE A 89 -11.93 -6.10 -11.87
N GLN A 90 -12.83 -6.95 -12.38
CA GLN A 90 -12.81 -7.36 -13.79
C GLN A 90 -13.07 -6.19 -14.74
N THR A 91 -14.06 -5.33 -14.43
CA THR A 91 -14.37 -4.16 -15.26
C THR A 91 -13.22 -3.15 -15.27
N MET A 92 -12.59 -2.92 -14.11
CA MET A 92 -11.41 -2.06 -14.02
C MET A 92 -10.21 -2.64 -14.76
N GLN A 93 -9.95 -3.95 -14.67
CA GLN A 93 -8.86 -4.56 -15.44
C GLN A 93 -9.06 -4.39 -16.96
N ALA A 94 -10.28 -4.58 -17.45
CA ALA A 94 -10.61 -4.35 -18.85
C ALA A 94 -10.45 -2.87 -19.25
N SER A 95 -10.88 -1.93 -18.41
CA SER A 95 -10.72 -0.49 -18.68
C SER A 95 -9.26 -0.06 -18.69
N GLN A 96 -8.40 -0.62 -17.83
CA GLN A 96 -6.96 -0.40 -17.86
C GLN A 96 -6.32 -0.90 -19.16
N GLY A 97 -6.76 -2.06 -19.68
CA GLY A 97 -6.32 -2.59 -20.96
C GLY A 97 -6.68 -1.65 -22.12
N ALA A 98 -7.96 -1.28 -22.22
CA ALA A 98 -8.45 -0.37 -23.24
C ALA A 98 -7.78 1.02 -23.19
N ALA A 99 -7.57 1.56 -21.98
CA ALA A 99 -6.87 2.84 -21.80
C ALA A 99 -5.42 2.76 -22.30
N ARG A 100 -4.72 1.64 -22.08
CA ARG A 100 -3.36 1.44 -22.60
C ARG A 100 -3.33 1.37 -24.12
N ASP A 101 -4.27 0.66 -24.72
CA ASP A 101 -4.35 0.54 -26.18
C ASP A 101 -4.67 1.91 -26.82
N ALA A 102 -5.58 2.68 -26.22
CA ALA A 102 -5.85 4.05 -26.62
C ALA A 102 -4.62 4.96 -26.47
N ALA A 103 -3.87 4.83 -25.38
CA ALA A 103 -2.65 5.60 -25.16
C ALA A 103 -1.56 5.24 -26.20
N ARG A 104 -1.43 3.96 -26.58
CA ARG A 104 -0.52 3.53 -27.66
C ARG A 104 -0.92 4.13 -29.01
N ALA A 105 -2.21 4.09 -29.34
CA ALA A 105 -2.71 4.70 -30.57
C ALA A 105 -2.46 6.22 -30.59
N ALA A 106 -2.66 6.91 -29.46
CA ALA A 106 -2.37 8.35 -29.34
C ALA A 106 -0.89 8.67 -29.57
N LEU A 107 0.04 7.85 -29.06
CA LEU A 107 1.47 8.04 -29.31
C LEU A 107 1.87 7.80 -30.77
N GLN A 108 1.20 6.88 -31.45
CA GLN A 108 1.41 6.67 -32.90
C GLN A 108 0.88 7.85 -33.72
N ALA A 109 -0.24 8.44 -33.32
CA ALA A 109 -0.81 9.62 -33.95
C ALA A 109 0.00 10.91 -33.68
N MET A 110 0.70 10.98 -32.54
CA MET A 110 1.53 12.13 -32.14
C MET A 110 2.94 11.67 -31.73
N PRO A 111 3.84 11.34 -32.69
CA PRO A 111 5.13 10.71 -32.41
C PRO A 111 6.15 11.58 -31.67
N GLN A 112 5.88 12.88 -31.47
CA GLN A 112 6.87 13.89 -31.06
C GLN A 112 6.58 14.57 -29.71
N VAL A 113 5.63 14.08 -28.90
CA VAL A 113 5.30 14.74 -27.60
C VAL A 113 6.46 14.64 -26.60
N VAL A 114 7.19 13.52 -26.62
CA VAL A 114 8.38 13.28 -25.79
C VAL A 114 9.42 12.54 -26.63
N PRO A 115 10.62 13.12 -26.86
CA PRO A 115 11.71 12.45 -27.54
C PRO A 115 12.15 11.17 -26.81
N ASN A 116 12.41 10.10 -27.57
CA ASN A 116 12.99 8.87 -27.03
C ASN A 116 14.50 9.05 -26.72
N GLY A 117 15.15 8.19 -25.93
CA GLY A 117 16.62 8.24 -25.78
C GLY A 117 17.21 9.50 -25.09
N LEU A 118 18.53 9.66 -25.26
CA LEU A 118 19.40 10.69 -24.69
C LEU A 118 19.49 11.92 -25.60
N ARG A 119 18.47 12.77 -25.57
CA ARG A 119 18.41 13.99 -26.38
C ARG A 119 17.61 15.10 -25.69
N PRO A 120 17.75 16.37 -26.14
CA PRO A 120 17.03 17.48 -25.54
C PRO A 120 15.52 17.24 -25.46
N GLY A 121 14.94 17.47 -24.28
CA GLY A 121 13.52 17.21 -23.97
C GLY A 121 13.15 15.75 -23.69
N GLY A 122 14.06 14.80 -23.89
CA GLY A 122 13.92 13.39 -23.48
C GLY A 122 14.62 13.12 -22.14
N LEU A 123 15.56 12.18 -22.13
CA LEU A 123 16.51 12.03 -21.03
C LEU A 123 17.71 12.95 -21.28
N GLN A 124 17.78 14.08 -20.59
CA GLN A 124 18.83 15.08 -20.79
C GLN A 124 19.65 15.28 -19.52
N ILE A 125 20.94 14.96 -19.60
CA ILE A 125 21.89 15.16 -18.51
C ILE A 125 21.86 16.64 -18.07
N GLY A 126 21.89 16.88 -16.76
CA GLY A 126 21.78 18.21 -16.19
C GLY A 126 22.89 19.16 -16.63
N THR A 127 22.52 20.42 -16.84
CA THR A 127 23.47 21.49 -17.10
C THR A 127 24.49 21.57 -15.94
N GLY A 128 25.78 21.62 -16.30
CA GLY A 128 26.89 21.64 -15.33
C GLY A 128 27.35 20.27 -14.83
N VAL A 129 26.72 19.16 -15.24
CA VAL A 129 27.20 17.80 -14.93
C VAL A 129 28.50 17.50 -15.67
N VAL A 130 28.58 17.81 -16.96
CA VAL A 130 29.80 17.64 -17.78
C VAL A 130 30.41 19.01 -18.04
N GLY A 131 31.62 19.23 -17.56
CA GLY A 131 32.37 20.47 -17.78
C GLY A 131 32.88 20.59 -19.22
N SER A 132 33.34 21.79 -19.59
CA SER A 132 33.88 22.08 -20.92
C SER A 132 35.11 21.24 -21.30
N ASN A 133 35.83 20.72 -20.31
CA ASN A 133 36.96 19.81 -20.47
C ASN A 133 36.57 18.32 -20.45
N GLY A 134 35.28 17.99 -20.44
CA GLY A 134 34.77 16.62 -20.36
C GLY A 134 34.79 15.99 -18.96
N SER A 135 35.21 16.72 -17.93
CA SER A 135 35.17 16.23 -16.55
C SER A 135 33.74 16.16 -16.01
N VAL A 136 33.44 15.16 -15.17
CA VAL A 136 32.13 14.99 -14.54
C VAL A 136 32.12 15.64 -13.16
N ASN A 137 31.19 16.57 -12.93
CA ASN A 137 30.95 17.18 -11.63
C ASN A 137 30.31 16.16 -10.67
N ARG A 138 31.08 15.72 -9.67
CA ARG A 138 30.66 14.69 -8.71
C ARG A 138 29.64 15.14 -7.67
N GLU A 139 29.33 16.43 -7.60
CA GLU A 139 28.22 16.93 -6.77
C GLU A 139 26.86 16.72 -7.46
N LEU A 140 26.85 16.77 -8.80
CA LEU A 140 25.65 16.64 -9.62
C LEU A 140 25.49 15.21 -10.19
N TRP A 141 26.59 14.49 -10.38
CA TRP A 141 26.59 13.12 -10.90
C TRP A 141 27.59 12.23 -10.18
N LYS A 142 27.09 11.30 -9.37
CA LYS A 142 27.91 10.40 -8.53
C LYS A 142 27.35 8.99 -8.49
N GLY A 143 28.25 8.02 -8.36
CA GLY A 143 27.89 6.62 -8.10
C GLY A 143 27.41 5.83 -9.32
N ALA A 144 27.46 6.42 -10.52
CA ALA A 144 27.12 5.77 -11.78
C ALA A 144 27.93 6.36 -12.94
N ASP A 145 28.11 5.56 -13.99
CA ASP A 145 28.61 6.04 -15.28
C ASP A 145 27.58 7.01 -15.92
N LEU A 146 28.04 7.87 -16.84
CA LEU A 146 27.12 8.63 -17.69
C LEU A 146 26.26 7.65 -18.51
N PRO A 147 24.99 8.00 -18.81
CA PRO A 147 24.09 7.09 -19.49
C PRO A 147 24.59 6.81 -20.90
N THR A 148 24.39 5.58 -21.35
CA THR A 148 24.65 5.17 -22.73
C THR A 148 23.34 4.78 -23.39
N GLU A 149 23.30 4.85 -24.72
CA GLU A 149 22.14 4.37 -25.46
C GLU A 149 22.54 3.55 -26.68
N PHE A 150 21.63 2.67 -27.09
CA PHE A 150 21.68 1.99 -28.37
C PHE A 150 20.26 1.73 -28.88
N THR A 151 20.14 1.55 -30.20
CA THR A 151 18.86 1.23 -30.84
C THR A 151 18.68 -0.29 -30.94
N ASP A 152 17.50 -0.77 -30.59
CA ASP A 152 17.08 -2.18 -30.63
C ASP A 152 15.71 -2.27 -31.30
N GLY A 153 15.72 -2.52 -32.62
CA GLY A 153 14.53 -2.38 -33.46
C GLY A 153 13.96 -0.97 -33.39
N ASP A 154 12.65 -0.86 -33.13
CA ASP A 154 11.96 0.43 -33.00
C ASP A 154 12.12 1.08 -31.61
N ARG A 155 12.91 0.49 -30.71
CA ARG A 155 13.10 0.95 -29.34
C ARG A 155 14.50 1.48 -29.11
N ILE A 156 14.61 2.48 -28.23
CA ILE A 156 15.90 3.01 -27.77
C ILE A 156 16.14 2.51 -26.36
N LYS A 157 17.21 1.75 -26.18
CA LYS A 157 17.64 1.25 -24.87
C LYS A 157 18.59 2.28 -24.27
N VAL A 158 18.24 2.81 -23.11
CA VAL A 158 19.10 3.70 -22.33
C VAL A 158 19.54 2.96 -21.07
N ALA A 159 20.85 2.90 -20.85
CA ALA A 159 21.42 2.21 -19.70
C ALA A 159 22.17 3.20 -18.80
N VAL A 160 21.86 3.15 -17.50
CA VAL A 160 22.62 3.80 -16.44
C VAL A 160 23.31 2.71 -15.64
N LYS A 161 24.63 2.60 -15.78
CA LYS A 161 25.43 1.64 -15.02
C LYS A 161 25.80 2.23 -13.67
N GLN A 162 25.20 1.70 -12.62
CA GLN A 162 25.50 2.13 -11.26
C GLN A 162 26.74 1.38 -10.75
N ASN A 163 27.63 2.10 -10.06
CA ASN A 163 28.90 1.57 -9.54
C ASN A 163 28.97 1.60 -8.01
N GLU A 164 28.14 2.42 -7.36
CA GLU A 164 28.07 2.55 -5.90
C GLU A 164 26.67 2.21 -5.38
N GLN A 165 26.54 1.83 -4.12
CA GLN A 165 25.24 1.53 -3.52
C GLN A 165 24.24 2.70 -3.59
N LYS A 166 24.73 3.94 -3.55
CA LYS A 166 23.92 5.16 -3.72
C LYS A 166 24.45 5.95 -4.91
N ALA A 167 23.56 6.34 -5.81
CA ALA A 167 23.87 7.23 -6.93
C ALA A 167 23.01 8.48 -6.90
N ILE A 168 23.58 9.61 -7.34
CA ILE A 168 22.91 10.88 -7.53
C ILE A 168 23.11 11.29 -8.98
N LEU A 169 22.02 11.49 -9.70
CA LEU A 169 21.99 11.72 -11.14
C LEU A 169 21.15 12.97 -11.39
N THR A 170 21.81 14.07 -11.76
CA THR A 170 21.12 15.32 -12.05
C THR A 170 20.77 15.42 -13.53
N TRP A 171 19.53 15.79 -13.81
CA TRP A 171 18.93 15.86 -15.14
C TRP A 171 18.35 17.25 -15.38
N ASP A 172 18.46 17.78 -16.60
CA ASP A 172 17.71 18.97 -17.01
C ASP A 172 16.25 18.57 -17.23
N THR A 173 16.06 17.49 -17.99
CA THR A 173 14.77 16.84 -18.20
C THR A 173 14.91 15.33 -17.99
N PHE A 174 13.89 14.75 -17.36
CA PHE A 174 13.80 13.30 -17.14
C PHE A 174 12.49 12.81 -17.74
N ASN A 175 12.44 12.78 -19.07
CA ASN A 175 11.30 12.30 -19.83
C ASN A 175 11.67 10.98 -20.52
N VAL A 176 10.83 9.96 -20.37
CA VAL A 176 11.05 8.63 -20.98
C VAL A 176 10.03 8.47 -22.10
N GLY A 177 10.46 8.73 -23.34
CA GLY A 177 9.59 8.58 -24.53
C GLY A 177 9.00 7.18 -24.68
N GLY A 178 7.89 7.05 -25.43
CA GLY A 178 7.10 5.82 -25.54
C GLY A 178 7.85 4.60 -26.09
N GLN A 179 8.92 4.83 -26.85
CA GLN A 179 9.81 3.80 -27.39
C GLN A 179 11.15 3.71 -26.63
N THR A 180 11.31 4.42 -25.52
CA THR A 180 12.49 4.31 -24.65
C THR A 180 12.33 3.19 -23.64
N ASP A 181 13.36 2.38 -23.45
CA ASP A 181 13.54 1.52 -22.29
C ASP A 181 14.74 2.01 -21.47
N LEU A 182 14.45 2.68 -20.36
CA LEU A 182 15.46 3.09 -19.40
C LEU A 182 15.76 1.96 -18.42
N THR A 183 17.02 1.58 -18.28
CA THR A 183 17.47 0.52 -17.37
C THR A 183 18.55 1.03 -16.43
N PHE A 184 18.30 0.95 -15.13
CA PHE A 184 19.32 1.13 -14.10
C PHE A 184 19.98 -0.22 -13.80
N GLN A 185 21.23 -0.38 -14.24
CA GLN A 185 22.01 -1.59 -14.00
C GLN A 185 22.63 -1.51 -12.61
N GLN A 186 21.88 -2.02 -11.63
CA GLN A 186 22.27 -2.08 -10.22
C GLN A 186 22.72 -3.49 -9.85
N GLN A 187 23.79 -3.60 -9.05
CA GLN A 187 24.35 -4.88 -8.64
C GLN A 187 23.54 -5.60 -7.55
N ALA A 188 22.76 -4.86 -6.74
CA ALA A 188 21.92 -5.45 -5.70
C ALA A 188 20.58 -4.71 -5.55
N GLY A 189 19.56 -5.41 -5.04
CA GLY A 189 18.20 -4.88 -4.87
C GLY A 189 18.07 -3.77 -3.81
N ASN A 190 19.07 -3.58 -2.96
CA ASN A 190 19.12 -2.50 -1.98
C ASN A 190 19.89 -1.26 -2.46
N TRP A 191 20.39 -1.25 -3.70
CA TRP A 191 21.01 -0.07 -4.30
C TRP A 191 19.94 0.97 -4.66
N VAL A 192 20.30 2.24 -4.61
CA VAL A 192 19.38 3.35 -4.88
C VAL A 192 19.98 4.34 -5.87
N ALA A 193 19.19 4.72 -6.87
CA ALA A 193 19.49 5.79 -7.81
C ALA A 193 18.55 6.98 -7.57
N LEU A 194 19.09 8.10 -7.08
CA LEU A 194 18.38 9.37 -6.96
C LEU A 194 18.54 10.17 -8.26
N ASN A 195 17.44 10.30 -9.01
CA ASN A 195 17.31 11.13 -10.19
C ASN A 195 16.70 12.47 -9.78
N ARG A 196 17.47 13.55 -9.89
CA ARG A 196 17.04 14.91 -9.55
C ARG A 196 16.88 15.74 -10.81
N VAL A 197 15.67 16.22 -11.06
CA VAL A 197 15.38 17.08 -12.21
C VAL A 197 15.52 18.53 -11.78
N LEU A 198 16.35 19.29 -12.50
CA LEU A 198 16.52 20.73 -12.30
C LEU A 198 15.28 21.50 -12.74
N GLY A 199 14.57 20.99 -13.75
CA GLY A 199 13.30 21.54 -14.20
C GLY A 199 13.48 22.83 -14.99
N THR A 200 14.55 22.90 -15.79
CA THR A 200 14.90 24.07 -16.61
C THR A 200 13.85 24.39 -17.68
N ASP A 201 13.01 23.41 -18.04
CA ASP A 201 11.89 23.55 -18.97
C ASP A 201 10.55 23.87 -18.26
N ALA A 202 10.54 23.95 -16.93
CA ALA A 202 9.37 24.17 -16.08
C ALA A 202 8.21 23.16 -16.33
N LYS A 203 8.52 21.94 -16.78
CA LYS A 203 7.52 20.92 -17.11
C LYS A 203 7.61 19.69 -16.20
N PRO A 204 6.48 18.99 -15.99
CA PRO A 204 6.49 17.68 -15.36
C PRO A 204 7.37 16.69 -16.12
N SER A 205 7.98 15.75 -15.39
CA SER A 205 8.60 14.57 -15.99
C SER A 205 7.53 13.69 -16.64
N GLN A 206 7.65 13.42 -17.93
CA GLN A 206 6.72 12.57 -18.68
C GLN A 206 7.34 11.19 -18.90
N ILE A 207 6.77 10.18 -18.25
CA ILE A 207 7.19 8.78 -18.36
C ILE A 207 6.15 8.06 -19.21
N LEU A 208 6.49 7.76 -20.46
CA LEU A 208 5.62 7.10 -21.44
C LEU A 208 6.15 5.72 -21.82
N GLY A 209 7.46 5.52 -21.77
CA GLY A 209 8.14 4.25 -22.03
C GLY A 209 8.32 3.39 -20.79
N SER A 210 9.40 2.62 -20.78
CA SER A 210 9.68 1.67 -19.70
C SER A 210 10.81 2.14 -18.78
N ILE A 211 10.70 1.85 -17.49
CA ILE A 211 11.79 2.00 -16.52
C ILE A 211 12.01 0.65 -15.82
N ASN A 212 13.24 0.14 -15.87
CA ASN A 212 13.63 -1.12 -15.27
C ASN A 212 14.78 -0.92 -14.28
N ALA A 213 14.69 -1.52 -13.09
CA ALA A 213 15.78 -1.56 -12.13
C ALA A 213 15.72 -2.83 -11.27
N ASN A 214 16.87 -3.27 -10.77
CA ASN A 214 16.92 -4.36 -9.78
C ASN A 214 16.61 -3.85 -8.37
N GLY A 215 17.09 -2.66 -8.03
CA GLY A 215 16.88 -1.98 -6.76
C GLY A 215 15.98 -0.77 -6.88
N GLN A 216 16.32 0.29 -6.15
CA GLN A 216 15.45 1.42 -5.90
C GLN A 216 15.71 2.57 -6.87
N VAL A 217 14.65 3.17 -7.36
CA VAL A 217 14.68 4.37 -8.22
C VAL A 217 13.89 5.47 -7.52
N LEU A 218 14.55 6.59 -7.25
CA LEU A 218 13.95 7.80 -6.71
C LEU A 218 13.98 8.87 -7.81
N VAL A 219 12.83 9.44 -8.15
CA VAL A 219 12.69 10.51 -9.15
C VAL A 219 12.11 11.73 -8.46
N ILE A 220 12.83 12.85 -8.53
CA ILE A 220 12.43 14.12 -7.92
C ILE A 220 12.28 15.19 -9.00
N ASN A 221 11.07 15.70 -9.17
CA ASN A 221 10.78 16.85 -10.03
C ASN A 221 9.64 17.69 -9.42
N GLN A 222 9.95 18.91 -8.95
CA GLN A 222 8.95 19.79 -8.35
C GLN A 222 7.86 20.25 -9.33
N ASN A 223 8.18 20.27 -10.63
CA ASN A 223 7.22 20.63 -11.68
C ASN A 223 6.16 19.55 -11.90
N GLY A 224 6.30 18.39 -11.27
CA GLY A 224 5.37 17.27 -11.38
C GLY A 224 6.00 16.04 -12.03
N ILE A 225 5.32 14.92 -11.91
CA ILE A 225 5.70 13.64 -12.54
C ILE A 225 4.43 13.00 -13.07
N VAL A 226 4.43 12.63 -14.36
CA VAL A 226 3.31 11.99 -15.04
C VAL A 226 3.76 10.64 -15.59
N PHE A 227 3.16 9.57 -15.11
CA PHE A 227 3.25 8.23 -15.70
C PHE A 227 2.09 8.08 -16.69
N GLY A 228 2.36 8.23 -17.99
CA GLY A 228 1.35 8.16 -19.04
C GLY A 228 0.82 6.74 -19.25
N GLY A 229 -0.31 6.62 -19.96
CA GLY A 229 -1.06 5.36 -20.09
C GLY A 229 -0.32 4.18 -20.73
N THR A 230 0.81 4.42 -21.41
CA THR A 230 1.67 3.36 -21.97
C THR A 230 2.83 2.95 -21.06
N SER A 231 3.05 3.69 -19.97
CA SER A 231 4.24 3.55 -19.14
C SER A 231 4.29 2.20 -18.41
N GLN A 232 5.49 1.65 -18.32
CA GLN A 232 5.75 0.39 -17.63
C GLN A 232 6.96 0.53 -16.72
N VAL A 233 6.72 0.54 -15.41
CA VAL A 233 7.78 0.64 -14.41
C VAL A 233 7.91 -0.69 -13.68
N ASN A 234 9.11 -1.27 -13.72
CA ASN A 234 9.45 -2.51 -13.02
C ASN A 234 10.76 -2.32 -12.24
N VAL A 235 10.65 -2.12 -10.94
CA VAL A 235 11.78 -1.77 -10.08
C VAL A 235 11.77 -2.56 -8.76
N GLY A 236 12.87 -2.55 -8.02
CA GLY A 236 12.88 -3.07 -6.64
C GLY A 236 12.07 -2.17 -5.70
N ALA A 237 12.20 -0.85 -5.82
CA ALA A 237 11.31 0.13 -5.20
C ALA A 237 11.25 1.42 -6.02
N LEU A 238 10.15 2.15 -5.95
CA LEU A 238 9.96 3.43 -6.61
C LEU A 238 9.62 4.50 -5.57
N ILE A 239 10.30 5.64 -5.64
CA ILE A 239 9.81 6.88 -5.06
C ILE A 239 9.68 7.90 -6.18
N ALA A 240 8.50 8.46 -6.39
CA ALA A 240 8.28 9.58 -7.30
C ALA A 240 7.77 10.77 -6.48
N SER A 241 8.54 11.85 -6.45
CA SER A 241 8.31 12.95 -5.52
C SER A 241 8.38 14.32 -6.19
N THR A 242 7.44 15.21 -5.88
CA THR A 242 7.61 16.65 -6.13
C THR A 242 8.27 17.38 -4.96
N ALA A 243 8.44 16.72 -3.81
CA ALA A 243 9.20 17.23 -2.68
C ALA A 243 10.70 16.97 -2.85
N LYS A 244 11.52 17.92 -2.39
CA LYS A 244 12.99 17.84 -2.42
C LYS A 244 13.50 16.97 -1.28
N ILE A 245 14.64 16.31 -1.51
CA ILE A 245 15.49 15.75 -0.46
C ILE A 245 16.88 16.39 -0.57
N ASP A 246 17.43 16.77 0.58
CA ASP A 246 18.81 17.25 0.67
C ASP A 246 19.81 16.14 0.31
N THR A 247 20.87 16.53 -0.41
CA THR A 247 21.90 15.59 -0.87
C THR A 247 22.63 14.94 0.30
N GLN A 248 23.05 15.74 1.28
CA GLN A 248 23.82 15.26 2.42
C GLN A 248 22.96 14.33 3.28
N LYS A 249 21.70 14.72 3.54
CA LYS A 249 20.71 13.87 4.22
C LYS A 249 20.53 12.52 3.53
N PHE A 250 20.36 12.49 2.21
CA PHE A 250 20.22 11.26 1.45
C PHE A 250 21.46 10.35 1.57
N LEU A 251 22.65 10.93 1.49
CA LEU A 251 23.91 10.20 1.61
C LEU A 251 24.13 9.65 3.03
N ASP A 252 23.81 10.41 4.07
CA ASP A 252 24.09 10.03 5.46
C ASP A 252 22.99 9.14 6.06
N SER A 253 21.73 9.54 5.90
CA SER A 253 20.57 8.95 6.61
C SER A 253 19.52 8.34 5.68
N GLY A 254 19.70 8.45 4.36
CA GLY A 254 18.74 7.95 3.39
C GLY A 254 17.45 8.76 3.38
N ILE A 255 16.30 8.08 3.26
CA ILE A 255 14.99 8.72 3.09
C ILE A 255 14.27 9.04 4.40
N TYR A 256 14.81 8.63 5.55
CA TYR A 256 14.10 8.74 6.82
C TYR A 256 14.32 10.09 7.48
N SER A 257 13.28 10.57 8.14
CA SER A 257 13.31 11.73 9.00
C SER A 257 14.17 11.48 10.23
N SER A 258 14.87 12.53 10.67
CA SER A 258 15.58 12.55 11.95
C SER A 258 14.68 13.16 13.02
N GLY A 259 14.86 12.75 14.27
CA GLY A 259 14.06 13.23 15.39
C GLY A 259 13.59 12.12 16.31
N SER A 260 12.87 12.49 17.36
CA SER A 260 12.28 11.55 18.31
C SER A 260 11.03 12.12 18.95
N GLY A 261 10.17 11.24 19.47
CA GLY A 261 8.89 11.64 20.07
C GLY A 261 8.00 12.39 19.08
N ARG A 262 7.67 13.64 19.40
CA ARG A 262 6.83 14.54 18.58
C ARG A 262 7.64 15.47 17.67
N ASN A 263 8.96 15.52 17.83
CA ASN A 263 9.83 16.47 17.16
C ASN A 263 10.56 15.76 16.01
N TRP A 264 9.88 15.64 14.88
CA TRP A 264 10.45 15.07 13.66
C TRP A 264 10.81 16.18 12.67
N VAL A 265 12.01 16.09 12.12
CA VAL A 265 12.44 16.94 11.02
C VAL A 265 12.05 16.27 9.70
N PRO A 266 11.28 16.94 8.82
CA PRO A 266 10.92 16.38 7.52
C PRO A 266 12.12 15.88 6.72
N SER A 267 11.94 14.78 6.01
CA SER A 267 12.95 14.22 5.10
C SER A 267 12.76 14.73 3.69
N PHE A 268 11.52 15.03 3.33
CA PHE A 268 11.17 15.65 2.07
C PHE A 268 10.43 16.95 2.32
N THR A 269 10.77 18.01 1.59
CA THR A 269 10.19 19.35 1.77
C THR A 269 9.75 20.00 0.47
N ASP A 270 8.87 20.99 0.56
CA ASP A 270 8.46 21.87 -0.54
C ASP A 270 7.78 21.14 -1.72
N ALA A 271 6.97 20.13 -1.43
CA ALA A 271 6.25 19.35 -2.43
C ALA A 271 5.24 20.18 -3.23
N ALA A 272 4.57 21.10 -2.54
CA ALA A 272 3.51 21.94 -3.09
C ALA A 272 4.00 23.31 -3.60
N ALA A 273 5.33 23.52 -3.68
CA ALA A 273 5.89 24.83 -4.03
C ALA A 273 5.39 25.38 -5.38
N LEU A 274 5.10 24.49 -6.34
CA LEU A 274 4.58 24.79 -7.67
C LEU A 274 3.11 24.39 -7.88
N LEU A 275 2.43 23.93 -6.82
CA LEU A 275 1.05 23.48 -6.91
C LEU A 275 0.13 24.63 -7.34
N GLY A 276 -0.62 24.42 -8.42
CA GLY A 276 -1.52 25.42 -9.00
C GLY A 276 -0.83 26.61 -9.67
N LYS A 277 0.52 26.65 -9.70
CA LYS A 277 1.30 27.73 -10.34
C LYS A 277 1.67 27.40 -11.79
N THR A 278 1.87 26.13 -12.09
CA THR A 278 2.14 25.63 -13.44
C THR A 278 1.26 24.42 -13.74
N PRO A 279 0.96 24.13 -15.02
CA PRO A 279 0.26 22.90 -15.39
C PRO A 279 1.00 21.65 -14.89
N GLY A 280 0.37 20.90 -13.98
CA GLY A 280 0.97 19.70 -13.37
C GLY A 280 1.97 19.97 -12.24
N GLY A 281 2.28 21.24 -11.94
CA GLY A 281 3.18 21.64 -10.87
C GLY A 281 2.81 21.02 -9.52
N GLY A 282 3.77 20.42 -8.81
CA GLY A 282 3.53 19.79 -7.52
C GLY A 282 2.62 18.56 -7.54
N VAL A 283 2.30 18.00 -8.71
CA VAL A 283 1.43 16.81 -8.85
C VAL A 283 2.22 15.58 -9.27
N VAL A 284 1.99 14.44 -8.60
CA VAL A 284 2.37 13.11 -9.12
C VAL A 284 1.12 12.43 -9.67
N LYS A 285 1.09 12.19 -10.97
CA LYS A 285 -0.04 11.62 -11.69
C LYS A 285 0.33 10.29 -12.33
N VAL A 286 -0.50 9.27 -12.13
CA VAL A 286 -0.44 7.98 -12.82
C VAL A 286 -1.70 7.84 -13.65
N GLU A 287 -1.59 7.82 -14.97
CA GLU A 287 -2.73 7.81 -15.88
C GLU A 287 -3.29 6.39 -16.08
N ALA A 288 -4.54 6.30 -16.54
CA ALA A 288 -5.15 5.02 -16.85
C ALA A 288 -4.34 4.28 -17.93
N GLY A 289 -4.14 2.98 -17.73
CA GLY A 289 -3.28 2.13 -18.57
C GLY A 289 -1.83 2.02 -18.07
N ALA A 290 -1.33 3.03 -17.35
CA ALA A 290 0.01 3.03 -16.77
C ALA A 290 0.16 1.87 -15.77
N ARG A 291 1.34 1.24 -15.74
CA ARG A 291 1.62 0.14 -14.82
C ARG A 291 2.91 0.38 -14.04
N ILE A 292 2.80 0.36 -12.72
CA ILE A 292 3.93 0.39 -11.79
C ILE A 292 3.93 -0.94 -11.03
N THR A 293 5.04 -1.66 -11.06
CA THR A 293 5.18 -2.95 -10.39
C THR A 293 6.51 -3.00 -9.67
N THR A 294 6.49 -3.44 -8.41
CA THR A 294 7.73 -3.82 -7.73
C THR A 294 8.00 -5.30 -7.93
N ARG A 295 9.28 -5.66 -7.90
CA ARG A 295 9.69 -7.07 -7.93
C ARG A 295 9.13 -7.80 -6.71
N ALA A 296 8.65 -9.02 -6.94
CA ALA A 296 8.36 -9.94 -5.86
C ALA A 296 9.69 -10.33 -5.16
N PRO A 297 9.70 -10.51 -3.84
CA PRO A 297 10.91 -10.91 -3.13
C PRO A 297 11.39 -12.28 -3.62
N ALA A 298 12.70 -12.43 -3.77
CA ALA A 298 13.33 -13.67 -4.24
C ALA A 298 13.34 -14.79 -3.18
N SER A 299 13.07 -14.45 -1.91
CA SER A 299 13.00 -15.40 -0.81
C SER A 299 11.94 -14.96 0.23
N VAL A 300 11.49 -15.91 1.05
CA VAL A 300 10.56 -15.66 2.17
C VAL A 300 11.16 -14.81 3.30
N THR A 301 12.47 -14.58 3.29
CA THR A 301 13.17 -13.72 4.25
C THR A 301 13.39 -12.30 3.72
N ALA A 302 13.20 -12.08 2.41
CA ALA A 302 13.30 -10.77 1.81
C ALA A 302 11.94 -10.06 1.88
N GLY A 303 11.94 -8.82 2.38
CA GLY A 303 10.77 -7.95 2.27
C GLY A 303 10.50 -7.59 0.81
N GLY A 304 9.23 -7.38 0.45
CA GLY A 304 8.87 -6.86 -0.87
C GLY A 304 9.29 -5.40 -1.05
N GLY A 305 9.24 -4.97 -2.31
CA GLY A 305 9.49 -3.59 -2.70
C GLY A 305 8.43 -2.62 -2.22
N PHE A 306 8.64 -1.32 -2.44
CA PHE A 306 7.60 -0.32 -2.21
C PHE A 306 7.48 0.68 -3.35
N VAL A 307 6.28 1.25 -3.49
CA VAL A 307 5.99 2.40 -4.34
C VAL A 307 5.53 3.52 -3.43
N LEU A 308 6.21 4.65 -3.47
CA LEU A 308 5.87 5.85 -2.71
C LEU A 308 5.72 7.03 -3.67
N LEU A 309 4.48 7.47 -3.88
CA LEU A 309 4.16 8.66 -4.67
C LEU A 309 3.90 9.82 -3.71
N MET A 310 4.67 10.91 -3.84
CA MET A 310 4.61 12.06 -2.95
C MET A 310 4.49 13.38 -3.72
N GLY A 311 3.55 14.23 -3.35
CA GLY A 311 3.49 15.57 -3.92
C GLY A 311 2.60 16.54 -3.17
N GLY A 312 2.40 17.74 -3.73
CA GLY A 312 1.33 18.63 -3.27
C GLY A 312 -0.05 18.01 -3.52
N ALA A 313 -0.18 17.25 -4.61
CA ALA A 313 -1.29 16.36 -4.89
C ALA A 313 -0.81 15.05 -5.54
N VAL A 314 -1.55 13.96 -5.34
CA VAL A 314 -1.27 12.65 -5.93
C VAL A 314 -2.53 12.07 -6.53
N ASP A 315 -2.47 11.71 -7.81
CA ASP A 315 -3.57 11.14 -8.59
C ASP A 315 -3.16 9.79 -9.17
N ASN A 316 -3.80 8.70 -8.75
CA ASN A 316 -3.64 7.39 -9.37
C ASN A 316 -4.89 6.97 -10.13
N ALA A 317 -4.78 6.85 -11.44
CA ALA A 317 -5.77 6.24 -12.33
C ALA A 317 -5.25 4.95 -13.01
N GLY A 318 -3.97 4.63 -12.85
CA GLY A 318 -3.34 3.44 -13.42
C GLY A 318 -3.39 2.22 -12.49
N ALA A 319 -2.48 1.27 -12.73
CA ALA A 319 -2.34 0.05 -11.93
C ALA A 319 -1.00 0.03 -11.18
N ILE A 320 -1.05 -0.12 -9.85
CA ILE A 320 0.12 -0.28 -8.98
C ILE A 320 0.09 -1.67 -8.35
N THR A 321 1.19 -2.41 -8.41
CA THR A 321 1.30 -3.74 -7.81
C THR A 321 2.58 -3.88 -6.99
N THR A 322 2.45 -4.18 -5.70
CA THR A 322 3.59 -4.33 -4.78
C THR A 322 3.49 -5.63 -3.97
N PRO A 323 3.91 -6.78 -4.53
CA PRO A 323 3.82 -8.07 -3.86
C PRO A 323 4.73 -8.16 -2.63
N ASN A 324 4.19 -8.60 -1.49
CA ASN A 324 4.84 -8.62 -0.18
C ASN A 324 5.42 -7.26 0.24
N GLY A 325 4.90 -6.19 -0.38
CA GLY A 325 5.49 -4.87 -0.39
C GLY A 325 4.53 -3.82 0.14
N GLN A 326 4.78 -2.57 -0.25
CA GLN A 326 3.98 -1.44 0.20
C GLN A 326 3.68 -0.47 -0.93
N THR A 327 2.44 -0.01 -1.04
CA THR A 327 2.09 1.15 -1.88
C THR A 327 1.66 2.31 -0.99
N GLN A 328 2.25 3.49 -1.21
CA GLN A 328 1.98 4.70 -0.45
C GLN A 328 1.70 5.86 -1.41
N LEU A 329 0.54 6.50 -1.25
CA LEU A 329 0.20 7.76 -1.91
C LEU A 329 0.11 8.82 -0.84
N ALA A 330 0.94 9.86 -0.91
CA ALA A 330 0.96 10.90 0.11
C ALA A 330 0.96 12.31 -0.48
N ALA A 331 0.08 13.17 0.04
CA ALA A 331 0.00 14.55 -0.39
C ALA A 331 0.11 15.53 0.78
N GLY A 332 0.95 16.56 0.63
CA GLY A 332 1.23 17.57 1.66
C GLY A 332 2.27 18.59 1.20
N ASP A 333 2.68 19.49 2.07
CA ASP A 333 3.77 20.44 1.81
C ASP A 333 5.13 19.80 2.09
N ASP A 334 5.26 19.13 3.23
CA ASP A 334 6.47 18.44 3.68
C ASP A 334 6.11 17.03 4.19
N PHE A 335 7.09 16.13 4.28
CA PHE A 335 6.85 14.74 4.69
C PHE A 335 7.82 14.27 5.76
N VAL A 336 7.25 13.67 6.81
CA VAL A 336 7.98 12.91 7.81
C VAL A 336 7.88 11.43 7.45
N LEU A 337 9.02 10.82 7.10
CA LEU A 337 9.13 9.38 6.84
C LEU A 337 9.82 8.71 8.02
N ARG A 338 9.20 7.69 8.58
CA ARG A 338 9.72 6.90 9.69
C ARG A 338 9.77 5.43 9.30
N ARG A 339 10.61 4.68 9.98
CA ARG A 339 10.49 3.21 9.95
C ARG A 339 9.15 2.85 10.60
N GLY A 340 8.38 2.02 9.91
CA GLY A 340 7.13 1.45 10.41
C GLY A 340 7.40 0.34 11.44
N TYR A 341 6.41 -0.52 11.63
CA TYR A 341 6.42 -1.57 12.64
C TYR A 341 7.59 -2.54 12.43
N GLY A 342 8.50 -2.59 13.41
CA GLY A 342 9.60 -3.56 13.53
C GLY A 342 9.83 -3.95 14.99
N THR A 343 10.62 -5.00 15.24
CA THR A 343 10.88 -5.55 16.59
C THR A 343 11.55 -4.54 17.53
N ASP A 344 12.36 -3.64 16.97
CA ASP A 344 13.18 -2.70 17.73
C ASP A 344 12.90 -1.24 17.36
N ALA A 345 11.99 -1.00 16.42
CA ALA A 345 11.68 0.32 15.89
C ALA A 345 10.17 0.52 15.75
N ASN A 346 9.67 1.61 16.33
CA ASN A 346 8.30 2.10 16.16
C ASN A 346 7.21 1.01 16.37
N LEU A 347 7.29 0.34 17.52
CA LEU A 347 6.37 -0.74 17.94
C LEU A 347 4.89 -0.32 17.96
N ALA A 348 4.60 0.98 18.03
CA ALA A 348 3.25 1.52 17.96
C ALA A 348 2.70 1.60 16.52
N SER A 349 3.55 1.58 15.50
CA SER A 349 3.11 1.75 14.11
C SER A 349 2.13 0.64 13.69
N THR A 350 1.10 1.00 12.93
CA THR A 350 0.19 0.05 12.29
C THR A 350 0.63 -0.30 10.88
N THR A 351 1.61 0.41 10.33
CA THR A 351 2.14 0.22 8.98
C THR A 351 3.41 -0.62 9.04
N ARG A 352 3.46 -1.72 8.28
CA ARG A 352 4.71 -2.48 8.07
C ARG A 352 5.47 -1.84 6.92
N GLY A 353 6.78 -1.61 7.08
CA GLY A 353 7.59 -0.92 6.06
C GLY A 353 7.83 0.55 6.41
N ASN A 354 7.42 1.47 5.53
CA ASN A 354 7.59 2.90 5.76
C ASN A 354 6.31 3.51 6.36
N GLU A 355 6.44 4.35 7.38
CA GLU A 355 5.35 5.19 7.87
C GLU A 355 5.54 6.61 7.38
N ILE A 356 4.51 7.18 6.76
CA ILE A 356 4.54 8.54 6.20
C ILE A 356 3.52 9.43 6.89
N ALA A 357 3.94 10.64 7.24
CA ALA A 357 3.08 11.69 7.75
C ALA A 357 3.27 12.96 6.92
N PRO A 358 2.28 13.35 6.11
CA PRO A 358 2.26 14.65 5.45
C PRO A 358 2.09 15.77 6.48
N LEU A 359 2.79 16.88 6.26
CA LEU A 359 2.66 18.13 7.00
C LEU A 359 2.09 19.21 6.08
N PHE A 360 1.36 20.14 6.69
CA PHE A 360 0.70 21.22 5.96
C PHE A 360 1.14 22.58 6.49
N LYS A 361 1.54 23.47 5.58
CA LYS A 361 1.79 24.88 5.87
C LYS A 361 0.45 25.61 6.01
N ALA A 362 0.41 26.66 6.81
CA ALA A 362 -0.79 27.45 7.01
C ALA A 362 -1.30 28.02 5.68
N GLY A 363 -2.59 27.82 5.38
CA GLY A 363 -3.21 28.28 4.13
C GLY A 363 -2.83 27.49 2.86
N SER A 364 -2.06 26.41 2.97
CA SER A 364 -1.71 25.59 1.81
C SER A 364 -2.93 24.86 1.25
N SER A 365 -3.03 24.78 -0.08
CA SER A 365 -4.02 23.98 -0.82
C SER A 365 -3.57 22.53 -1.08
N ALA A 366 -2.39 22.15 -0.59
CA ALA A 366 -1.87 20.79 -0.72
C ALA A 366 -2.73 19.76 0.03
N GLY A 367 -2.54 18.49 -0.32
CA GLY A 367 -3.09 17.36 0.44
C GLY A 367 -4.14 16.53 -0.26
N LEU A 368 -4.35 16.69 -1.57
CA LEU A 368 -5.24 15.82 -2.33
C LEU A 368 -4.54 14.49 -2.66
N VAL A 369 -5.11 13.38 -2.20
CA VAL A 369 -4.77 12.03 -2.63
C VAL A 369 -6.00 11.39 -3.25
N ARG A 370 -5.96 11.09 -4.55
CA ARG A 370 -7.06 10.42 -5.25
C ARG A 370 -6.60 9.12 -5.87
N ASN A 371 -7.33 8.05 -5.60
CA ASN A 371 -7.17 6.76 -6.27
C ASN A 371 -8.45 6.43 -7.04
N ALA A 372 -8.41 6.59 -8.36
CA ALA A 372 -9.42 6.11 -9.31
C ALA A 372 -8.98 4.83 -10.05
N GLY A 373 -7.71 4.44 -9.92
CA GLY A 373 -7.14 3.24 -10.53
C GLY A 373 -7.20 2.00 -9.64
N MET A 374 -6.24 1.11 -9.82
CA MET A 374 -6.11 -0.13 -9.06
C MET A 374 -4.79 -0.18 -8.30
N ILE A 375 -4.85 -0.57 -7.03
CA ILE A 375 -3.67 -0.85 -6.20
C ILE A 375 -3.81 -2.25 -5.60
N PHE A 376 -2.83 -3.10 -5.88
CA PHE A 376 -2.76 -4.47 -5.38
C PHE A 376 -1.46 -4.71 -4.60
N SER A 377 -1.58 -4.97 -3.31
CA SER A 377 -0.45 -5.28 -2.42
C SER A 377 -0.67 -6.63 -1.74
N PRO A 378 -0.53 -7.76 -2.45
CA PRO A 378 -0.72 -9.08 -1.85
C PRO A 378 0.30 -9.26 -0.72
N GLN A 379 -0.18 -9.70 0.45
CA GLN A 379 0.56 -9.81 1.71
C GLN A 379 1.29 -8.51 2.11
N GLY A 380 0.78 -7.36 1.66
CA GLY A 380 1.45 -6.07 1.79
C GLY A 380 0.60 -5.01 2.47
N ASP A 381 1.07 -3.77 2.38
CA ASP A 381 0.41 -2.59 2.91
C ASP A 381 0.02 -1.62 1.78
N ILE A 382 -1.13 -0.95 1.95
CA ILE A 382 -1.56 0.18 1.13
C ILE A 382 -1.82 1.35 2.07
N THR A 383 -1.20 2.50 1.83
CA THR A 383 -1.41 3.71 2.62
C THR A 383 -1.73 4.89 1.70
N LEU A 384 -2.89 5.54 1.91
CA LEU A 384 -3.23 6.83 1.30
C LEU A 384 -3.25 7.87 2.42
N ALA A 385 -2.38 8.88 2.34
CA ALA A 385 -2.21 9.87 3.41
C ALA A 385 -2.27 11.31 2.85
N GLY A 386 -3.27 12.08 3.27
CA GLY A 386 -3.41 13.46 2.81
C GLY A 386 -4.41 14.24 3.66
N ARG A 387 -4.67 15.48 3.27
CA ARG A 387 -5.78 16.26 3.83
C ARG A 387 -7.10 15.70 3.30
N THR A 388 -7.20 15.54 2.00
CA THR A 388 -8.37 15.03 1.30
C THR A 388 -7.99 13.71 0.63
N VAL A 389 -8.56 12.61 1.11
CA VAL A 389 -8.36 11.28 0.53
C VAL A 389 -9.63 10.83 -0.19
N GLU A 390 -9.53 10.63 -1.49
CA GLU A 390 -10.62 10.15 -2.36
C GLU A 390 -10.30 8.76 -2.89
N GLN A 391 -10.97 7.74 -2.34
CA GLN A 391 -10.83 6.36 -2.77
C GLN A 391 -12.01 6.01 -3.70
N ASN A 392 -11.80 6.15 -5.01
CA ASN A 392 -12.82 5.97 -6.05
C ASN A 392 -12.63 4.68 -6.87
N GLY A 393 -11.44 4.06 -6.80
CA GLY A 393 -11.07 2.87 -7.55
C GLY A 393 -11.00 1.61 -6.68
N ILE A 394 -9.92 0.86 -6.82
CA ILE A 394 -9.74 -0.44 -6.16
C ILE A 394 -8.47 -0.44 -5.32
N LEU A 395 -8.60 -0.81 -4.04
CA LEU A 395 -7.52 -1.13 -3.12
C LEU A 395 -7.73 -2.56 -2.62
N VAL A 396 -6.79 -3.45 -2.94
CA VAL A 396 -6.83 -4.85 -2.48
C VAL A 396 -5.49 -5.20 -1.86
N ALA A 397 -5.52 -5.60 -0.60
CA ALA A 397 -4.41 -6.30 0.05
C ALA A 397 -4.84 -7.74 0.35
N SER A 398 -3.89 -8.64 0.55
CA SER A 398 -4.18 -9.99 1.03
C SER A 398 -3.50 -10.26 2.37
N THR A 399 -4.04 -11.20 3.14
CA THR A 399 -3.47 -11.68 4.38
C THR A 399 -3.20 -13.18 4.30
N SER A 400 -2.01 -13.60 4.70
CA SER A 400 -1.67 -15.02 4.89
C SER A 400 -1.69 -15.36 6.38
N VAL A 401 -1.39 -16.63 6.70
CA VAL A 401 -1.23 -17.09 8.10
C VAL A 401 -0.04 -16.45 8.81
N ASN A 402 0.96 -15.98 8.06
CA ASN A 402 2.19 -15.40 8.58
C ASN A 402 2.25 -13.87 8.44
N THR A 403 1.54 -13.33 7.45
CA THR A 403 1.66 -11.92 7.06
C THR A 403 0.28 -11.28 6.98
N ARG A 404 0.02 -10.34 7.90
CA ARG A 404 -1.15 -9.46 7.79
C ARG A 404 -1.03 -8.51 6.60
N GLY A 405 -2.09 -8.39 5.81
CA GLY A 405 -2.29 -7.28 4.88
C GLY A 405 -2.96 -6.10 5.57
N THR A 406 -2.66 -4.87 5.14
CA THR A 406 -3.24 -3.65 5.73
C THR A 406 -3.58 -2.60 4.69
N ILE A 407 -4.64 -1.85 4.96
CA ILE A 407 -5.03 -0.66 4.19
C ILE A 407 -5.24 0.50 5.18
N HIS A 408 -4.55 1.61 4.96
CA HIS A 408 -4.62 2.82 5.75
C HIS A 408 -5.12 3.99 4.89
N LEU A 409 -6.21 4.62 5.31
CA LEU A 409 -6.70 5.88 4.74
C LEU A 409 -6.56 6.94 5.83
N LEU A 410 -5.58 7.82 5.69
CA LEU A 410 -5.09 8.68 6.76
C LEU A 410 -5.31 10.15 6.41
N ASN A 411 -5.94 10.86 7.34
CA ASN A 411 -5.92 12.32 7.43
C ASN A 411 -5.49 12.74 8.85
N SER A 412 -5.03 13.98 9.00
CA SER A 412 -4.66 14.49 10.32
C SER A 412 -5.92 14.73 11.17
N ALA A 413 -5.99 14.15 12.37
CA ALA A 413 -7.10 14.36 13.29
C ALA A 413 -7.26 15.82 13.77
N THR A 414 -6.20 16.62 13.67
CA THR A 414 -6.22 18.05 14.02
C THR A 414 -6.54 18.95 12.84
N ASP A 415 -6.56 18.41 11.62
CA ASP A 415 -6.88 19.17 10.42
C ASP A 415 -8.40 19.19 10.20
N LYS A 416 -9.02 20.32 10.52
CA LYS A 416 -10.48 20.52 10.38
C LYS A 416 -10.96 20.49 8.93
N ALA A 417 -10.05 20.68 7.96
CA ALA A 417 -10.36 20.54 6.54
C ALA A 417 -10.13 19.11 6.02
N GLY A 418 -9.67 18.21 6.90
CA GLY A 418 -9.38 16.84 6.54
C GLY A 418 -10.64 16.03 6.21
N SER A 419 -10.57 15.19 5.17
CA SER A 419 -11.66 14.28 4.80
C SER A 419 -11.15 12.97 4.18
N VAL A 420 -11.91 11.91 4.37
CA VAL A 420 -11.70 10.61 3.71
C VAL A 420 -13.04 10.20 3.09
N THR A 421 -13.07 10.06 1.77
CA THR A 421 -14.27 9.74 0.99
C THR A 421 -14.07 8.42 0.25
N LEU A 422 -15.04 7.51 0.40
CA LEU A 422 -15.14 6.29 -0.40
C LEU A 422 -16.16 6.53 -1.52
N GLY A 423 -15.71 6.51 -2.76
CA GLY A 423 -16.53 6.76 -3.93
C GLY A 423 -17.53 5.65 -4.22
N ALA A 424 -18.59 5.96 -4.96
CA ALA A 424 -19.55 4.95 -5.41
C ALA A 424 -18.86 3.91 -6.30
N GLY A 425 -19.09 2.62 -6.01
CA GLY A 425 -18.50 1.51 -6.77
C GLY A 425 -17.02 1.23 -6.44
N SER A 426 -16.42 1.99 -5.51
CA SER A 426 -15.06 1.73 -5.07
C SER A 426 -14.97 0.44 -4.26
N VAL A 427 -13.79 -0.19 -4.30
CA VAL A 427 -13.50 -1.43 -3.56
C VAL A 427 -12.31 -1.18 -2.67
N THR A 428 -12.49 -1.35 -1.36
CA THR A 428 -11.40 -1.35 -0.38
C THR A 428 -11.54 -2.63 0.45
N THR A 429 -10.65 -3.60 0.25
CA THR A 429 -10.81 -4.92 0.88
C THR A 429 -9.48 -5.60 1.18
N ILE A 430 -9.47 -6.39 2.26
CA ILE A 430 -8.37 -7.27 2.63
C ILE A 430 -8.92 -8.69 2.51
N ILE A 431 -8.35 -9.47 1.59
CA ILE A 431 -8.80 -10.85 1.32
C ILE A 431 -7.83 -11.88 1.91
N PRO A 432 -8.27 -13.10 2.22
CA PRO A 432 -7.34 -14.20 2.46
C PRO A 432 -6.46 -14.43 1.22
N GLU A 433 -5.18 -14.72 1.43
CA GLU A 433 -4.29 -15.15 0.35
C GLU A 433 -4.64 -16.57 -0.09
N LEU A 434 -5.52 -16.68 -1.08
CA LEU A 434 -6.09 -17.97 -1.53
C LEU A 434 -5.05 -18.88 -2.19
N GLU A 435 -3.97 -18.33 -2.71
CA GLU A 435 -2.89 -19.11 -3.34
C GLU A 435 -1.85 -19.61 -2.33
N SER A 436 -1.90 -19.14 -1.08
CA SER A 436 -0.94 -19.56 -0.05
C SER A 436 -1.22 -20.98 0.42
N LYS A 437 -0.17 -21.82 0.40
CA LYS A 437 -0.17 -23.17 0.98
C LYS A 437 0.41 -23.20 2.40
N GLU A 438 0.75 -22.02 2.93
CA GLU A 438 1.40 -21.92 4.24
C GLU A 438 0.42 -22.28 5.35
N THR A 439 0.90 -23.05 6.32
CA THR A 439 0.19 -23.38 7.55
C THR A 439 0.99 -22.86 8.74
N ALA A 440 0.31 -22.31 9.75
CA ALA A 440 0.94 -21.90 10.99
C ALA A 440 0.76 -22.95 12.09
N LEU A 441 1.83 -23.23 12.86
CA LEU A 441 1.73 -24.04 14.07
C LEU A 441 0.96 -23.27 15.16
N ASN A 442 0.31 -23.98 16.09
CA ASN A 442 -0.34 -23.34 17.24
C ASN A 442 0.63 -22.44 18.03
N SER A 443 1.89 -22.87 18.18
CA SER A 443 2.94 -22.06 18.83
C SER A 443 3.22 -20.75 18.09
N GLN A 444 3.20 -20.75 16.76
CA GLN A 444 3.38 -19.54 15.95
C GLN A 444 2.18 -18.61 16.08
N ARG A 445 0.95 -19.16 16.02
CA ARG A 445 -0.28 -18.40 16.26
C ARG A 445 -0.26 -17.73 17.63
N ASP A 446 0.05 -18.48 18.68
CA ASP A 446 0.05 -17.98 20.06
C ASP A 446 1.14 -16.90 20.24
N ALA A 447 2.30 -17.05 19.60
CA ALA A 447 3.35 -16.03 19.55
C ALA A 447 2.89 -14.75 18.83
N LEU A 448 2.22 -14.86 17.68
CA LEU A 448 1.69 -13.70 16.95
C LEU A 448 0.59 -12.97 17.75
N ILE A 449 -0.29 -13.70 18.44
CA ILE A 449 -1.30 -13.12 19.34
C ILE A 449 -0.63 -12.34 20.46
N LYS A 450 0.39 -12.93 21.11
CA LYS A 450 1.16 -12.27 22.18
C LYS A 450 1.86 -11.00 21.68
N ALA A 451 2.50 -11.05 20.52
CA ALA A 451 3.15 -9.89 19.90
C ALA A 451 2.14 -8.78 19.58
N SER A 452 0.96 -9.15 19.05
CA SER A 452 -0.12 -8.20 18.78
C SER A 452 -0.65 -7.54 20.05
N ALA A 453 -0.79 -8.29 21.15
CA ALA A 453 -1.22 -7.73 22.43
C ALA A 453 -0.22 -6.70 22.98
N GLY A 454 1.08 -6.98 22.89
CA GLY A 454 2.14 -6.04 23.25
C GLY A 454 2.10 -4.76 22.42
N ALA A 455 1.96 -4.88 21.10
CA ALA A 455 1.84 -3.73 20.19
C ALA A 455 0.59 -2.87 20.51
N ASN A 456 -0.55 -3.50 20.81
CA ASN A 456 -1.77 -2.80 21.18
C ASN A 456 -1.63 -2.02 22.50
N ALA A 457 -0.95 -2.58 23.50
CA ALA A 457 -0.67 -1.88 24.74
C ALA A 457 0.19 -0.63 24.50
N GLN A 458 1.22 -0.73 23.65
CA GLN A 458 2.06 0.42 23.26
C GLN A 458 1.25 1.50 22.54
N ARG A 459 0.39 1.13 21.58
CA ARG A 459 -0.51 2.07 20.91
C ARG A 459 -1.43 2.80 21.88
N SER A 460 -2.01 2.08 22.84
CA SER A 460 -2.86 2.69 23.87
C SER A 460 -2.08 3.68 24.73
N GLN A 461 -0.81 3.40 25.05
CA GLN A 461 0.05 4.32 25.80
C GLN A 461 0.37 5.57 24.98
N SER A 462 0.73 5.41 23.70
CA SER A 462 0.98 6.54 22.79
C SER A 462 -0.26 7.41 22.60
N ALA A 463 -1.44 6.81 22.45
CA ALA A 463 -2.72 7.53 22.34
C ALA A 463 -3.10 8.26 23.64
N ARG A 464 -2.88 7.64 24.81
CA ARG A 464 -3.13 8.30 26.12
C ARG A 464 -2.20 9.49 26.34
N ALA A 465 -0.93 9.38 25.95
CA ALA A 465 0.01 10.51 26.01
C ALA A 465 -0.45 11.71 25.15
N LEU A 466 -1.17 11.47 24.05
CA LEU A 466 -1.80 12.52 23.23
C LEU A 466 -3.01 13.18 23.93
N SER A 467 -3.80 12.40 24.67
CA SER A 467 -4.97 12.90 25.41
C SER A 467 -4.60 13.69 26.68
N THR A 468 -3.56 13.30 27.42
CA THR A 468 -3.17 13.99 28.67
C THR A 468 -2.61 15.40 28.42
N THR A 469 -2.09 15.70 27.22
CA THR A 469 -1.67 17.08 26.86
C THR A 469 -2.88 17.99 26.57
N CYS A 470 -4.10 17.44 26.46
CA CYS A 470 -5.35 18.17 26.27
C CYS A 470 -6.16 18.28 27.58
N ARG A 471 -5.55 18.05 28.74
CA ARG A 471 -6.16 18.32 30.05
C ARG A 471 -5.66 19.69 30.51
N CYS A 472 -6.58 20.63 30.60
CA CYS A 472 -6.36 22.05 30.91
C CYS A 472 -5.29 22.24 32.00
N LEU A 473 -4.32 23.11 31.72
CA LEU A 473 -3.56 23.80 32.75
C LEU A 473 -4.57 24.49 33.69
N PRO A 474 -4.60 24.19 34.99
CA PRO A 474 -5.35 25.02 35.92
C PRO A 474 -4.59 26.34 36.02
N THR A 475 -5.07 27.38 35.35
CA THR A 475 -4.63 28.74 35.65
C THR A 475 -5.05 29.05 37.07
N GLY A 476 -4.09 29.02 37.99
CA GLY A 476 -4.28 29.52 39.34
C GLY A 476 -4.54 31.02 39.29
N SER A 477 -5.75 31.42 39.65
CA SER A 477 -5.96 32.70 40.30
C SER A 477 -6.93 32.50 41.46
N THR A 478 -6.42 32.72 42.66
CA THR A 478 -7.19 32.89 43.88
C THR A 478 -8.06 34.13 43.73
N SER A 479 -9.38 33.99 43.71
CA SER A 479 -10.26 35.02 44.22
C SER A 479 -11.39 34.39 45.04
N ARG A 480 -11.61 34.97 46.20
CA ARG A 480 -12.43 34.48 47.29
C ARG A 480 -13.82 35.11 47.17
N ALA A 481 -14.83 34.27 47.31
CA ALA A 481 -16.19 34.53 47.81
C ALA A 481 -17.10 35.52 47.07
N SER A 482 -18.20 34.97 46.53
CA SER A 482 -19.55 35.45 46.84
C SER A 482 -20.55 34.32 46.54
N ARG A 483 -21.12 33.72 47.59
CA ARG A 483 -22.31 32.90 47.50
C ARG A 483 -23.50 33.86 47.50
N SER A 484 -24.33 33.79 46.47
CA SER A 484 -25.66 34.37 46.44
C SER A 484 -26.61 33.32 45.85
N SER A 485 -27.46 32.80 46.72
CA SER A 485 -28.59 31.95 46.38
C SER A 485 -29.69 32.81 45.73
N ALA A 486 -30.23 32.36 44.60
CA ALA A 486 -31.57 32.76 44.17
C ALA A 486 -32.19 31.64 43.33
N ALA A 487 -33.20 31.01 43.92
CA ALA A 487 -34.14 30.12 43.27
C ALA A 487 -35.15 30.91 42.43
N ALA A 488 -35.49 30.41 41.26
CA ALA A 488 -36.74 30.69 40.53
C ALA A 488 -36.94 29.50 39.56
N MET A 489 -37.70 28.45 39.91
CA MET A 489 -39.15 28.35 39.77
C MET A 489 -39.70 28.95 38.47
N TRP A 490 -39.90 28.10 37.48
CA TRP A 490 -40.96 28.29 36.48
C TRP A 490 -41.88 27.07 36.50
N SER A 491 -43.13 27.35 36.90
CA SER A 491 -44.20 26.39 37.10
C SER A 491 -44.89 26.03 35.79
N SER A 492 -45.07 24.74 35.53
CA SER A 492 -46.09 24.23 34.61
C SER A 492 -47.47 24.34 35.27
N ARG A 493 -48.37 25.17 34.72
CA ARG A 493 -49.80 25.13 35.04
C ARG A 493 -50.51 24.18 34.08
N ALA A 494 -51.03 23.09 34.63
CA ALA A 494 -52.06 22.27 34.03
C ALA A 494 -53.38 22.52 34.77
N GLY A 495 -54.50 22.42 34.04
CA GLY A 495 -55.84 22.26 34.59
C GLY A 495 -56.90 22.39 33.48
N PRO A 496 -58.12 21.89 33.65
CA PRO A 496 -58.60 20.76 34.46
C PRO A 496 -59.43 19.75 33.60
N PRO A 497 -60.01 18.66 34.17
CA PRO A 497 -60.50 17.52 33.40
C PRO A 497 -61.99 17.60 33.05
N ALA A 498 -62.40 16.88 32.00
CA ALA A 498 -63.79 16.63 31.67
C ALA A 498 -64.11 15.12 31.80
N ARG A 499 -64.97 14.86 32.80
CA ARG A 499 -65.81 13.68 33.10
C ARG A 499 -65.16 12.37 33.52
#